data_AF-A0A955XH92-F1
#
_entry.id   AF-A0A955XH92-F1
#
_cell.length_a   1.000
_cell.length_b   1.000
_cell.length_c   1.000
_cell.angle_alpha   90.00
_cell.angle_beta   90.00
_cell.angle_gamma   90.00
#
_symmetry.space_group_name_H-M   'P 1'
#
loop_
_entity.id
_entity.type
_entity.pdbx_description
1 polymer ?
#
loop_
_entity_poly.entity_id
_entity_poly.type
_entity_poly.pdbx_seq_one_letter_code
_entity_poly.pdbx_strand_id
1 'polypeptide(L)'
;MKRPMMTWYREGDIVPTGFYIAPRKLDVRAVVRGQDGPHAPDGARLRGVEGARYLRLPLFVGVLLTPVIGGAFALSMPAVVLFALGREIVRRARQKRVVAGQEPAPAGVYLGLDRLAVRHVGAAGEAIDAPADTRYWRVPTLLLVLLSPLAGGLFVVAFPVFLVVALVGGLARALTRPVVALWREHVYLLEARWEPSAAYLAHARERAARGEEPSVLDDEALDAAALDPNLRRLADEVEARRREEG
;
A
#
# COMPACT_ATOMS: atom_id res chain seq x y z
N MET A 1 -3.17 62.65 -9.64
CA MET A 1 -4.32 61.75 -9.89
C MET A 1 -3.87 60.30 -9.86
N LYS A 2 -4.36 59.48 -8.92
CA LYS A 2 -4.09 58.03 -8.88
C LYS A 2 -4.89 57.37 -10.01
N ARG A 3 -4.24 56.87 -11.06
CA ARG A 3 -4.93 56.08 -12.09
C ARG A 3 -5.32 54.72 -11.49
N PRO A 4 -6.56 54.24 -11.69
CA PRO A 4 -6.98 52.94 -11.18
C PRO A 4 -6.07 51.85 -11.76
N MET A 5 -5.53 51.00 -10.89
CA MET A 5 -4.51 49.99 -11.23
C MET A 5 -5.04 48.86 -12.13
N MET A 6 -6.37 48.73 -12.22
CA MET A 6 -7.06 47.74 -13.04
C MET A 6 -8.12 48.45 -13.88
N THR A 7 -7.92 48.44 -15.20
CA THR A 7 -8.87 49.01 -16.16
C THR A 7 -9.20 47.94 -17.19
N TRP A 8 -10.48 47.80 -17.50
CA TRP A 8 -10.98 46.90 -18.53
C TRP A 8 -11.06 47.63 -19.86
N TYR A 9 -10.61 46.98 -20.93
CA TYR A 9 -10.64 47.48 -22.29
C TYR A 9 -11.43 46.53 -23.19
N ARG A 10 -12.04 47.06 -24.24
CA ARG A 10 -12.69 46.29 -25.29
C ARG A 10 -11.79 46.20 -26.51
N GLU A 11 -12.09 45.25 -27.39
CA GLU A 11 -11.48 45.23 -28.70
C GLU A 11 -11.72 46.55 -29.45
N GLY A 12 -10.69 47.04 -30.13
CA GLY A 12 -10.73 48.28 -30.89
C GLY A 12 -10.38 49.53 -30.08
N ASP A 13 -10.34 49.44 -28.75
CA ASP A 13 -9.93 50.55 -27.89
C ASP A 13 -8.46 50.92 -28.16
N ILE A 14 -8.15 52.22 -28.08
CA ILE A 14 -6.77 52.71 -28.08
C ILE A 14 -6.23 52.54 -26.67
N VAL A 15 -5.28 51.62 -26.52
CA VAL A 15 -4.75 51.23 -25.22
C VAL A 15 -3.26 51.54 -25.11
N PRO A 16 -2.76 51.86 -23.90
CA PRO A 16 -1.34 52.06 -23.68
C PRO A 16 -0.55 50.76 -23.85
N THR A 17 0.77 50.85 -23.98
CA THR A 17 1.64 49.69 -24.02
C THR A 17 1.50 48.82 -22.76
N GLY A 18 1.43 47.51 -22.96
CA GLY A 18 1.27 46.54 -21.87
C GLY A 18 0.74 45.18 -22.32
N PHE A 19 0.52 44.31 -21.34
CA PHE A 19 -0.11 43.00 -21.54
C PHE A 19 -1.59 43.08 -21.22
N TYR A 20 -2.39 42.38 -22.01
CA TYR A 20 -3.85 42.39 -21.93
C TYR A 20 -4.34 40.95 -21.96
N ILE A 21 -5.13 40.55 -20.96
CA ILE A 21 -5.68 39.19 -20.87
C ILE A 21 -7.20 39.20 -20.92
N ALA A 22 -7.79 38.31 -21.70
CA ALA A 22 -9.23 38.08 -21.73
C ALA A 22 -9.53 36.71 -21.11
N PRO A 23 -9.75 36.61 -19.78
CA PRO A 23 -9.81 35.33 -19.08
C PRO A 23 -10.95 34.44 -19.56
N ARG A 24 -12.07 35.02 -19.99
CA ARG A 24 -13.23 34.27 -20.52
C ARG A 24 -13.02 33.67 -21.91
N LYS A 25 -12.10 34.23 -22.69
CA LYS A 25 -11.81 33.82 -24.07
C LYS A 25 -10.43 33.16 -24.21
N LEU A 26 -9.67 33.09 -23.11
CA LEU A 26 -8.30 32.58 -23.06
C LEU A 26 -7.37 33.24 -24.10
N ASP A 27 -7.56 34.55 -24.33
CA ASP A 27 -6.71 35.34 -25.25
C ASP A 27 -5.75 36.23 -24.45
N VAL A 28 -4.50 36.30 -24.91
CA VAL A 28 -3.44 37.12 -24.31
C VAL A 28 -2.78 37.94 -25.41
N ARG A 29 -2.71 39.26 -25.21
CA ARG A 29 -2.17 40.21 -26.19
C ARG A 29 -1.11 41.08 -25.55
N ALA A 30 0.00 41.25 -26.26
CA ALA A 30 0.97 42.30 -25.98
C ALA A 30 0.72 43.44 -26.97
N VAL A 31 0.51 44.65 -26.46
CA VAL A 31 0.35 45.85 -27.28
C VAL A 31 1.58 46.72 -27.12
N VAL A 32 2.26 47.01 -28.22
CA VAL A 32 3.49 47.82 -28.24
C VAL A 32 3.24 49.14 -28.97
N ARG A 33 3.77 50.24 -28.44
CA ARG A 33 3.63 51.57 -29.07
C ARG A 33 4.27 51.54 -30.47
N GLY A 34 3.59 52.11 -31.46
CA GLY A 34 4.06 52.18 -32.84
C GLY A 34 3.64 51.00 -33.74
N GLN A 35 2.93 50.01 -33.20
CA GLN A 35 2.47 48.85 -33.98
C GLN A 35 1.43 49.21 -35.06
N ASP A 36 0.66 50.29 -34.89
CA ASP A 36 -0.31 50.78 -35.87
C ASP A 36 0.21 51.96 -36.74
N GLY A 37 1.53 52.18 -36.73
CA GLY A 37 2.21 53.19 -37.54
C GLY A 37 2.74 54.41 -36.77
N PRO A 38 3.61 55.21 -37.41
CA PRO A 38 4.36 56.30 -36.76
C PRO A 38 3.52 57.51 -36.34
N HIS A 39 2.25 57.59 -36.76
CA HIS A 39 1.34 58.70 -36.47
C HIS A 39 0.17 58.33 -35.56
N ALA A 40 0.19 57.15 -34.94
CA ALA A 40 -0.86 56.74 -34.00
C ALA A 40 -0.75 57.52 -32.67
N PRO A 41 -1.83 58.17 -32.19
CA PRO A 41 -1.82 58.93 -30.95
C PRO A 41 -1.58 58.03 -29.74
N ASP A 42 -0.56 58.35 -28.92
CA ASP A 42 -0.18 57.83 -27.57
C ASP A 42 -0.50 56.37 -27.14
N GLY A 43 -0.85 55.49 -28.07
CA GLY A 43 -1.30 54.13 -27.83
C GLY A 43 -1.43 53.34 -29.14
N ALA A 44 -1.85 52.09 -29.03
CA ALA A 44 -2.13 51.22 -30.17
C ALA A 44 -3.51 50.58 -29.99
N ARG A 45 -4.18 50.26 -31.10
CA ARG A 45 -5.49 49.61 -31.09
C ARG A 45 -5.34 48.18 -30.60
N LEU A 46 -6.14 47.82 -29.60
CA LEU A 46 -6.22 46.46 -29.11
C LEU A 46 -6.94 45.57 -30.13
N ARG A 47 -6.18 44.83 -30.94
CA ARG A 47 -6.71 43.85 -31.90
C ARG A 47 -6.90 42.51 -31.20
N GLY A 48 -8.15 42.11 -31.01
CA GLY A 48 -8.53 41.03 -30.10
C GLY A 48 -9.53 40.06 -30.70
N VAL A 49 -10.26 39.36 -29.83
CA VAL A 49 -11.42 38.54 -30.19
C VAL A 49 -12.68 39.39 -30.04
N GLU A 50 -13.60 39.28 -31.00
CA GLU A 50 -14.85 40.03 -30.99
C GLU A 50 -15.65 39.84 -29.70
N GLY A 51 -15.99 40.98 -29.07
CA GLY A 51 -16.71 41.03 -27.80
C GLY A 51 -15.89 40.65 -26.56
N ALA A 52 -14.57 40.45 -26.69
CA ALA A 52 -13.71 40.16 -25.54
C ALA A 52 -13.46 41.42 -24.68
N ARG A 53 -13.36 41.20 -23.36
CA ARG A 53 -12.94 42.22 -22.39
C ARG A 53 -11.55 41.87 -21.90
N TYR A 54 -10.65 42.82 -22.05
CA TYR A 54 -9.24 42.68 -21.72
C TYR A 54 -8.91 43.41 -20.43
N LEU A 55 -8.25 42.69 -19.54
CA LEU A 55 -7.69 43.20 -18.31
C LEU A 55 -6.23 43.60 -18.57
N ARG A 56 -5.88 44.86 -18.31
CA ARG A 56 -4.49 45.29 -18.40
C ARG A 56 -3.69 44.71 -17.24
N LEU A 57 -2.67 43.94 -17.57
CA LEU A 57 -1.66 43.49 -16.63
C LEU A 57 -0.46 44.45 -16.66
N PRO A 58 0.00 44.92 -15.48
CA PRO A 58 1.27 45.62 -15.41
C PRO A 58 2.41 44.76 -15.94
N LEU A 59 3.37 45.37 -16.62
CA LEU A 59 4.51 44.66 -17.19
C LEU A 59 5.26 43.82 -16.14
N PHE A 60 5.40 44.34 -14.92
CA PHE A 60 6.06 43.64 -13.82
C PHE A 60 5.33 42.34 -13.42
N VAL A 61 4.01 42.26 -13.58
CA VAL A 61 3.25 41.04 -13.29
C VAL A 61 3.57 39.96 -14.32
N GLY A 62 3.72 40.33 -15.60
CA GLY A 62 4.16 39.41 -16.65
C GLY A 62 5.57 38.87 -16.40
N VAL A 63 6.51 39.75 -16.06
CA VAL A 63 7.89 39.36 -15.72
C VAL A 63 7.92 38.45 -14.49
N LEU A 64 7.13 38.75 -13.45
CA LEU A 64 7.05 37.95 -12.23
C LEU A 64 6.42 36.57 -12.47
N LEU A 65 5.42 36.47 -13.35
CA LEU A 65 4.75 35.21 -13.67
C LEU A 65 5.55 34.34 -14.64
N THR A 66 6.45 34.91 -15.44
CA THR A 66 7.25 34.18 -16.43
C THR A 66 8.02 33.00 -15.82
N PRO A 67 8.77 33.14 -14.70
CA PRO A 67 9.47 32.00 -14.09
C PRO A 67 8.52 30.97 -13.48
N VAL A 68 7.35 31.39 -12.96
CA VAL A 68 6.35 30.46 -12.40
C VAL A 68 5.73 29.61 -13.51
N ILE A 69 5.34 30.25 -14.61
CA ILE A 69 4.78 29.57 -15.79
C ILE A 69 5.85 28.69 -16.45
N GLY A 70 7.08 29.20 -16.61
CA GLY A 70 8.19 28.45 -17.16
C GLY A 70 8.57 27.24 -16.31
N GLY A 71 8.58 27.40 -14.97
CA GLY A 71 8.84 26.32 -14.02
C GLY A 71 7.74 25.26 -14.05
N ALA A 72 6.46 25.66 -14.02
CA ALA A 72 5.33 24.74 -14.14
C ALA A 72 5.36 23.99 -15.49
N PHE A 73 5.67 24.67 -16.59
CA PHE A 73 5.81 24.05 -17.90
C PHE A 73 6.95 23.02 -17.91
N ALA A 74 8.14 23.40 -17.44
CA ALA A 74 9.31 22.51 -17.38
C ALA A 74 9.05 21.27 -16.51
N LEU A 75 8.39 21.45 -15.35
CA LEU A 75 8.01 20.34 -14.47
C LEU A 75 6.93 19.44 -15.08
N SER A 76 6.03 20.00 -15.89
CA SER A 76 4.96 19.23 -16.54
C SER A 76 5.41 18.51 -17.82
N MET A 77 6.50 18.97 -18.46
CA MET A 77 6.93 18.46 -19.76
C MET A 77 7.17 16.95 -19.78
N PRO A 78 7.83 16.32 -18.77
CA PRO A 78 7.99 14.87 -18.72
C PRO A 78 6.65 14.13 -18.70
N ALA A 79 5.67 14.63 -17.96
CA ALA A 79 4.35 14.03 -17.88
C ALA A 79 3.59 14.16 -19.21
N VAL A 80 3.66 15.31 -19.88
CA VAL A 80 3.05 15.53 -21.20
C VAL A 80 3.68 14.61 -22.25
N VAL A 81 5.02 14.48 -22.26
CA VAL A 81 5.74 13.59 -23.18
C VAL A 81 5.36 12.14 -22.91
N LEU A 82 5.35 11.68 -21.66
CA LEU A 82 4.92 10.33 -21.29
C LEU A 82 3.48 10.06 -21.69
N PHE A 83 2.57 11.01 -21.47
CA PHE A 83 1.17 10.86 -21.82
C PHE A 83 0.95 10.84 -23.34
N ALA A 84 1.61 11.72 -24.08
CA ALA A 84 1.55 11.74 -25.54
C ALA A 84 2.12 10.45 -26.15
N LEU A 85 3.25 9.98 -25.63
CA LEU A 85 3.87 8.72 -26.04
C LEU A 85 2.95 7.53 -25.72
N GLY A 86 2.42 7.47 -24.49
CA GLY A 86 1.47 6.43 -24.07
C GLY A 86 0.23 6.40 -24.95
N ARG A 87 -0.33 7.57 -25.30
CA ARG A 87 -1.51 7.67 -26.18
C ARG A 87 -1.23 7.14 -27.58
N GLU A 88 -0.07 7.46 -28.16
CA GLU A 88 0.30 6.98 -29.49
C GLU A 88 0.62 5.47 -29.49
N ILE A 89 1.20 4.95 -28.40
CA ILE A 89 1.41 3.51 -28.21
C ILE A 89 0.07 2.78 -28.11
N VAL A 90 -0.88 3.28 -27.31
CA VAL A 90 -2.22 2.69 -27.21
C VAL A 90 -2.92 2.73 -28.56
N ARG A 91 -2.77 3.82 -29.32
CA ARG A 91 -3.34 3.94 -30.66
C ARG A 91 -2.75 2.89 -31.63
N ARG A 92 -1.44 2.67 -31.61
CA ARG A 92 -0.78 1.63 -32.42
C ARG A 92 -1.08 0.22 -31.94
N ALA A 93 -1.18 -0.01 -30.63
CA ALA A 93 -1.58 -1.29 -30.05
C ALA A 93 -3.06 -1.62 -30.36
N ARG A 94 -3.91 -0.60 -30.55
CA ARG A 94 -5.30 -0.75 -30.99
C ARG A 94 -5.45 -1.05 -32.48
N GLN A 95 -4.41 -0.87 -33.31
CA GLN A 95 -4.34 -1.46 -34.66
C GLN A 95 -4.07 -2.97 -34.54
N LYS A 96 -5.10 -3.67 -34.09
CA LYS A 96 -5.08 -5.09 -33.72
C LYS A 96 -4.81 -5.99 -34.92
N ARG A 97 -3.87 -6.92 -34.76
CA ARG A 97 -3.98 -8.27 -35.34
C ARG A 97 -4.23 -9.23 -34.19
N VAL A 98 -5.50 -9.57 -33.97
CA VAL A 98 -5.87 -10.71 -33.12
C VAL A 98 -5.64 -11.95 -33.99
N VAL A 99 -4.90 -12.92 -33.48
CA VAL A 99 -4.62 -14.18 -34.19
C VAL A 99 -5.20 -15.31 -33.35
N ALA A 100 -5.91 -16.25 -33.98
CA ALA A 100 -6.44 -17.42 -33.29
C ALA A 100 -5.35 -18.47 -33.05
N GLY A 101 -5.56 -19.38 -32.10
CA GLY A 101 -4.70 -20.55 -31.93
C GLY A 101 -4.66 -21.38 -33.21
N GLN A 102 -3.50 -21.98 -33.52
CA GLN A 102 -3.24 -22.75 -34.74
C GLN A 102 -3.23 -21.99 -36.08
N GLU A 103 -3.49 -20.68 -36.09
CA GLU A 103 -3.29 -19.87 -37.30
C GLU A 103 -1.81 -19.46 -37.46
N PRO A 104 -1.29 -19.42 -38.71
CA PRO A 104 0.06 -18.96 -38.98
C PRO A 104 0.21 -17.49 -38.60
N ALA A 105 1.12 -17.20 -37.68
CA ALA A 105 1.31 -15.87 -37.12
C ALA A 105 2.64 -15.24 -37.58
N PRO A 106 2.73 -13.91 -37.71
CA PRO A 106 4.01 -13.23 -37.82
C PRO A 106 4.90 -13.47 -36.59
N ALA A 107 6.22 -13.42 -36.76
CA ALA A 107 7.15 -13.55 -35.64
C ALA A 107 6.91 -12.46 -34.56
N GLY A 108 6.98 -12.84 -33.29
CA GLY A 108 6.83 -11.92 -32.16
C GLY A 108 6.24 -12.57 -30.89
N VAL A 109 5.97 -11.72 -29.91
CA VAL A 109 5.38 -12.12 -28.62
C VAL A 109 3.87 -11.94 -28.66
N TYR A 110 3.17 -12.96 -28.20
CA TYR A 110 1.72 -13.05 -28.17
C TYR A 110 1.23 -13.32 -26.76
N LEU A 111 0.21 -12.59 -26.33
CA LEU A 111 -0.37 -12.68 -24.99
C LEU A 111 -1.84 -13.06 -25.10
N GLY A 112 -2.19 -14.22 -24.53
CA GLY A 112 -3.56 -14.70 -24.41
C GLY A 112 -4.11 -14.32 -23.05
N LEU A 113 -4.97 -13.29 -23.00
CA LEU A 113 -5.54 -12.80 -21.73
C LEU A 113 -6.45 -13.83 -21.07
N ASP A 114 -7.14 -14.66 -21.86
CA ASP A 114 -8.10 -15.65 -21.36
C ASP A 114 -7.44 -16.74 -20.51
N ARG A 115 -6.17 -17.05 -20.79
CA ARG A 115 -5.38 -18.08 -20.07
C ARG A 115 -4.12 -17.54 -19.42
N LEU A 116 -3.91 -16.22 -19.45
CA LEU A 116 -2.67 -15.55 -19.03
C LEU A 116 -1.41 -16.21 -19.61
N ALA A 117 -1.50 -16.70 -20.86
CA ALA A 117 -0.43 -17.43 -21.51
C ALA A 117 0.38 -16.52 -22.42
N VAL A 118 1.71 -16.59 -22.31
CA VAL A 118 2.64 -15.90 -23.22
C VAL A 118 3.22 -16.92 -24.19
N ARG A 119 3.13 -16.63 -25.49
CA ARG A 119 3.70 -17.44 -26.57
C ARG A 119 4.66 -16.61 -27.39
N HIS A 120 5.78 -17.20 -27.76
CA HIS A 120 6.77 -16.59 -28.63
C HIS A 120 6.80 -17.33 -29.95
N VAL A 121 6.59 -16.61 -31.05
CA VAL A 121 6.63 -17.14 -32.41
C VAL A 121 7.96 -16.73 -33.00
N GLY A 122 8.84 -17.70 -33.27
CA GLY A 122 10.22 -17.46 -33.66
C GLY A 122 10.37 -17.16 -35.15
N ALA A 123 9.56 -17.81 -35.99
CA ALA A 123 9.57 -17.65 -37.44
C ALA A 123 8.21 -17.15 -37.96
N ALA A 124 8.23 -16.35 -39.04
CA ALA A 124 6.99 -15.93 -39.68
C ALA A 124 6.29 -17.14 -40.34
N GLY A 125 5.01 -17.34 -40.00
CA GLY A 125 4.21 -18.46 -40.52
C GLY A 125 4.17 -19.68 -39.60
N GLU A 126 4.90 -19.66 -38.48
CA GLU A 126 4.76 -20.65 -37.42
C GLU A 126 3.39 -20.48 -36.73
N ALA A 127 2.68 -21.59 -36.56
CA ALA A 127 1.39 -21.61 -35.91
C ALA A 127 1.57 -21.51 -34.39
N ILE A 128 0.70 -20.74 -33.73
CA ILE A 128 0.71 -20.68 -32.26
C ILE A 128 0.19 -22.01 -31.73
N ASP A 129 1.04 -22.75 -31.01
CA ASP A 129 0.68 -24.01 -30.36
C ASP A 129 -0.27 -23.75 -29.17
N ALA A 130 -1.56 -23.65 -29.52
CA ALA A 130 -2.66 -23.38 -28.62
C ALA A 130 -3.99 -23.86 -29.24
N PRO A 131 -5.02 -24.13 -28.41
CA PRO A 131 -6.35 -24.49 -28.92
C PRO A 131 -6.91 -23.41 -29.83
N ALA A 132 -7.59 -23.80 -30.92
CA ALA A 132 -8.13 -22.90 -31.94
C ALA A 132 -9.07 -21.80 -31.39
N ASP A 133 -9.77 -22.09 -30.28
CA ASP A 133 -10.67 -21.14 -29.62
C ASP A 133 -9.94 -20.06 -28.81
N THR A 134 -8.62 -20.16 -28.65
CA THR A 134 -7.84 -19.22 -27.84
C THR A 134 -7.39 -18.04 -28.69
N ARG A 135 -7.66 -16.81 -28.22
CA ARG A 135 -7.29 -15.58 -28.93
C ARG A 135 -6.01 -14.99 -28.36
N TYR A 136 -5.06 -14.73 -29.24
CA TYR A 136 -3.78 -14.14 -28.87
C TYR A 136 -3.64 -12.72 -29.40
N TRP A 137 -3.09 -11.86 -28.54
CA TRP A 137 -2.85 -10.46 -28.83
C TRP A 137 -1.36 -10.26 -29.04
N ARG A 138 -0.96 -9.79 -30.22
CA ARG A 138 0.44 -9.48 -30.48
C ARG A 138 0.88 -8.31 -29.60
N VAL A 139 1.90 -8.53 -28.78
CA VAL A 139 2.52 -7.51 -27.94
C VAL A 139 3.57 -6.78 -28.79
N PRO A 140 3.44 -5.46 -29.00
CA PRO A 140 4.47 -4.70 -29.70
C PRO A 140 5.79 -4.75 -28.92
N THR A 141 6.91 -4.99 -29.59
CA THR A 141 8.24 -5.02 -28.94
C THR A 141 8.54 -3.74 -28.17
N LEU A 142 8.11 -2.59 -28.70
CA LEU A 142 8.26 -1.29 -28.02
C LEU A 142 7.54 -1.27 -26.67
N LEU A 143 6.37 -1.92 -26.56
CA LEU A 143 5.64 -2.01 -25.32
C LEU A 143 6.39 -2.86 -24.28
N LEU A 144 7.05 -3.95 -24.71
CA LEU A 144 7.91 -4.76 -23.83
C LEU A 144 9.11 -3.95 -23.31
N VAL A 145 9.76 -3.18 -24.19
CA VAL A 145 10.88 -2.29 -23.82
C VAL A 145 10.43 -1.24 -22.81
N LEU A 146 9.24 -0.67 -22.97
CA LEU A 146 8.68 0.33 -22.04
C LEU A 146 8.20 -0.26 -20.72
N LEU A 147 7.70 -1.49 -20.74
CA LEU A 147 7.30 -2.23 -19.53
C LEU A 147 8.50 -2.72 -18.73
N SER A 148 9.66 -2.90 -19.36
CA SER A 148 10.88 -3.39 -18.69
C SER A 148 11.31 -2.51 -17.50
N PRO A 149 11.43 -1.17 -17.62
CA PRO A 149 11.71 -0.29 -16.47
C PRO A 149 10.64 -0.34 -15.38
N LEU A 150 9.36 -0.48 -15.75
CA LEU A 150 8.27 -0.60 -14.77
C LEU A 150 8.36 -1.91 -13.99
N ALA A 151 8.62 -3.02 -14.68
CA ALA A 151 8.84 -4.32 -14.06
C ALA A 151 10.10 -4.33 -13.18
N GLY A 152 11.19 -3.72 -13.66
CA GLY A 152 12.43 -3.56 -12.90
C GLY A 152 12.24 -2.69 -11.66
N GLY A 153 11.54 -1.57 -11.78
CA GLY A 153 11.21 -0.69 -10.66
C GLY A 153 10.32 -1.38 -9.63
N LEU A 154 9.30 -2.11 -10.08
CA LEU A 154 8.46 -2.92 -9.19
C LEU A 154 9.27 -3.99 -8.48
N PHE A 155 10.20 -4.65 -9.18
CA PHE A 155 11.10 -5.64 -8.58
C PHE A 155 11.98 -5.02 -7.50
N VAL A 156 12.60 -3.86 -7.74
CA VAL A 156 13.45 -3.17 -6.76
C VAL A 156 12.68 -2.81 -5.50
N VAL A 157 11.40 -2.43 -5.61
CA VAL A 157 10.56 -2.08 -4.46
C VAL A 157 10.00 -3.32 -3.75
N ALA A 158 9.54 -4.32 -4.51
CA ALA A 158 8.89 -5.51 -3.95
C ALA A 158 9.88 -6.52 -3.37
N PHE A 159 11.08 -6.64 -3.95
CA PHE A 159 12.07 -7.63 -3.53
C PHE A 159 12.50 -7.50 -2.06
N PRO A 160 12.83 -6.30 -1.53
CA PRO A 160 13.12 -6.13 -0.11
C PRO A 160 11.96 -6.54 0.81
N VAL A 161 10.72 -6.24 0.40
CA VAL A 161 9.52 -6.61 1.17
C VAL A 161 9.38 -8.13 1.23
N PHE A 162 9.54 -8.82 0.09
CA PHE A 162 9.53 -10.28 0.06
C PHE A 162 10.64 -10.89 0.91
N LEU A 163 11.83 -10.30 0.92
CA LEU A 163 12.95 -10.75 1.75
C LEU A 163 12.60 -10.67 3.24
N VAL A 164 12.04 -9.55 3.69
CA VAL A 164 11.61 -9.36 5.09
C VAL A 164 10.53 -10.37 5.46
N VAL A 165 9.50 -10.54 4.61
CA VAL A 165 8.42 -11.50 4.85
C VAL A 165 8.97 -12.94 4.94
N ALA A 166 9.88 -13.31 4.04
CA ALA A 166 10.51 -14.62 4.06
C ALA A 166 11.34 -14.83 5.33
N LEU A 167 12.10 -13.81 5.76
CA LEU A 167 12.92 -13.86 6.98
C LEU A 167 12.06 -14.00 8.24
N VAL A 168 11.02 -13.16 8.37
CA VAL A 168 10.08 -13.20 9.50
C VAL A 168 9.31 -14.50 9.53
N GLY A 169 8.82 -14.97 8.37
CA GLY A 169 8.14 -16.25 8.26
C GLY A 169 9.05 -17.43 8.61
N GLY A 170 10.31 -17.39 8.17
CA GLY A 170 11.34 -18.37 8.52
C GLY A 170 11.63 -18.38 10.02
N LEU A 171 11.80 -17.20 10.64
CA LEU A 171 12.06 -17.07 12.07
C LEU A 171 10.85 -17.51 12.91
N ALA A 172 9.64 -17.14 12.52
CA ALA A 172 8.40 -17.60 13.17
C ALA A 172 8.28 -19.13 13.10
N ARG A 173 8.61 -19.75 11.95
CA ARG A 173 8.62 -21.21 11.80
C ARG A 173 9.74 -21.87 12.62
N ALA A 174 10.89 -21.23 12.75
CA ALA A 174 12.00 -21.70 13.56
C ALA A 174 11.69 -21.62 15.06
N LEU A 175 11.01 -20.57 15.51
CA LEU A 175 10.62 -20.34 16.92
C LEU A 175 9.41 -21.16 17.36
N THR A 176 8.46 -21.42 16.46
CA THR A 176 7.27 -22.22 16.78
C THR A 176 7.61 -23.68 17.08
N ARG A 177 8.64 -24.26 16.46
CA ARG A 177 9.08 -25.64 16.73
C ARG A 177 9.52 -25.88 18.20
N PRO A 178 10.49 -25.13 18.76
CA PRO A 178 10.90 -25.31 20.15
C PRO A 178 9.81 -24.88 21.13
N VAL A 179 9.03 -23.83 20.81
CA VAL A 179 7.92 -23.40 21.68
C VAL A 179 6.84 -24.48 21.78
N VAL A 180 6.45 -25.10 20.65
CA VAL A 180 5.48 -26.21 20.64
C VAL A 180 6.07 -27.45 21.33
N ALA A 181 7.36 -27.72 21.19
CA ALA A 181 8.03 -28.82 21.89
C ALA A 181 8.04 -28.60 23.42
N LEU A 182 8.43 -27.41 23.89
CA LEU A 182 8.39 -27.05 25.31
C LEU A 182 6.97 -27.10 25.88
N TRP A 183 5.99 -26.63 25.11
CA TRP A 183 4.58 -26.68 25.52
C TRP A 183 4.11 -28.12 25.70
N ARG A 184 4.42 -29.03 24.77
CA ARG A 184 4.06 -30.46 24.92
C ARG A 184 4.72 -31.10 26.14
N GLU A 185 5.95 -30.73 26.46
CA GLU A 185 6.68 -31.26 27.61
C GLU A 185 6.12 -30.75 28.94
N HIS A 186 5.64 -29.50 28.99
CA HIS A 186 5.05 -28.90 30.20
C HIS A 186 3.55 -29.12 30.35
N VAL A 187 2.84 -29.60 29.31
CA VAL A 187 1.43 -30.01 29.44
C VAL A 187 1.26 -31.12 30.47
N TYR A 188 2.25 -32.00 30.64
CA TYR A 188 2.26 -32.99 31.73
C TYR A 188 2.29 -32.36 33.13
N LEU A 189 2.84 -31.16 33.30
CA LEU A 189 2.83 -30.45 34.58
C LEU A 189 1.50 -29.74 34.85
N LEU A 190 0.71 -29.47 33.82
CA LEU A 190 -0.66 -28.96 33.93
C LEU A 190 -1.69 -30.10 34.08
N GLU A 191 -1.42 -31.27 33.50
CA GLU A 191 -2.16 -32.52 33.73
C GLU A 191 -1.79 -33.21 35.04
N ALA A 192 -0.69 -32.82 35.69
CA ALA A 192 -0.45 -33.07 37.10
C ALA A 192 -1.44 -32.26 37.95
N ARG A 193 -2.74 -32.57 37.78
CA ARG A 193 -3.77 -32.30 38.77
C ARG A 193 -3.26 -32.90 40.07
N TRP A 194 -2.87 -32.01 40.97
CA TRP A 194 -2.66 -32.35 42.36
C TRP A 194 -4.01 -32.82 42.91
N GLU A 195 -4.31 -34.12 42.73
CA GLU A 195 -5.46 -34.82 43.31
C GLU A 195 -4.95 -35.57 44.56
N PRO A 196 -4.81 -34.88 45.71
CA PRO A 196 -4.29 -35.50 46.94
C PRO A 196 -5.16 -36.68 47.40
N SER A 197 -6.45 -36.69 47.01
CA SER A 197 -7.40 -37.78 47.26
C SER A 197 -7.08 -39.03 46.44
N ALA A 198 -6.56 -38.90 45.21
CA ALA A 198 -6.20 -40.05 44.38
C ALA A 198 -4.95 -40.77 44.91
N ALA A 199 -3.99 -40.03 45.47
CA ALA A 199 -2.81 -40.60 46.12
C ALA A 199 -3.18 -41.43 47.38
N TYR A 200 -4.12 -40.94 48.20
CA TYR A 200 -4.61 -41.67 49.36
C TYR A 200 -5.35 -42.96 48.97
N LEU A 201 -6.19 -42.88 47.94
CA LEU A 201 -6.94 -44.04 47.43
C LEU A 201 -6.07 -45.06 46.70
N ALA A 202 -4.99 -44.62 46.04
CA ALA A 202 -4.01 -45.51 45.42
C ALA A 202 -3.30 -46.35 46.48
N HIS A 203 -2.82 -45.74 47.57
CA HIS A 203 -2.24 -46.46 48.69
C HIS A 203 -3.24 -47.38 49.41
N ALA A 204 -4.50 -46.95 49.57
CA ALA A 204 -5.54 -47.80 50.15
C ALA A 204 -5.82 -49.04 49.28
N ARG A 205 -5.88 -48.88 47.94
CA ARG A 205 -6.04 -50.01 47.00
C ARG A 205 -4.85 -50.94 46.98
N GLU A 206 -3.63 -50.42 47.08
CA GLU A 206 -2.41 -51.20 47.04
C GLU A 206 -2.20 -52.00 48.34
N ARG A 207 -2.66 -51.50 49.48
CA ARG A 207 -2.75 -52.25 50.75
C ARG A 207 -3.83 -53.33 50.69
N ALA A 208 -5.00 -53.00 50.15
CA ALA A 208 -6.07 -53.98 49.94
C ALA A 208 -5.67 -55.10 48.98
N ALA A 209 -4.91 -54.79 47.91
CA ALA A 209 -4.38 -55.77 46.97
C ALA A 209 -3.28 -56.66 47.58
N ARG A 210 -2.56 -56.17 48.59
CA ARG A 210 -1.60 -56.94 49.38
C ARG A 210 -2.25 -57.78 50.50
N GLY A 211 -3.57 -57.71 50.64
CA GLY A 211 -4.31 -58.48 51.64
C GLY A 211 -4.09 -57.99 53.08
N GLU A 212 -3.55 -56.78 53.26
CA GLU A 212 -3.53 -56.13 54.57
C GLU A 212 -4.95 -55.66 54.89
N GLU A 213 -5.59 -56.27 55.90
CA GLU A 213 -6.85 -55.75 56.44
C GLU A 213 -6.64 -54.30 56.91
N PRO A 214 -7.60 -53.40 56.68
CA PRO A 214 -7.53 -52.06 57.22
C PRO A 214 -7.62 -52.17 58.74
N SER A 215 -6.47 -52.21 59.41
CA SER A 215 -6.45 -52.25 60.86
C SER A 215 -7.15 -51.00 61.37
N VAL A 216 -8.05 -51.18 62.32
CA VAL A 216 -8.82 -50.17 63.07
C VAL A 216 -7.89 -49.32 63.97
N LEU A 217 -6.65 -49.09 63.54
CA LEU A 217 -5.56 -48.44 64.27
C LEU A 217 -5.17 -47.09 63.66
N ASP A 218 -6.07 -46.44 62.91
CA ASP A 218 -5.92 -45.00 62.61
C ASP A 218 -6.64 -44.11 63.65
N ASP A 219 -7.43 -44.69 64.57
CA ASP A 219 -7.89 -43.95 65.75
C ASP A 219 -6.74 -43.66 66.72
N GLU A 220 -5.68 -44.48 66.73
CA GLU A 220 -4.46 -44.21 67.50
C GLU A 220 -3.52 -43.20 66.80
N ALA A 221 -3.64 -43.05 65.47
CA ALA A 221 -3.01 -41.95 64.72
C ALA A 221 -3.75 -40.61 64.91
N LEU A 222 -5.06 -40.65 65.20
CA LEU A 222 -5.84 -39.49 65.66
C LEU A 222 -5.43 -39.06 67.09
N ASP A 223 -5.04 -40.00 67.95
CA ASP A 223 -4.46 -39.69 69.27
C ASP A 223 -2.98 -39.26 69.20
N ALA A 224 -2.18 -39.75 68.24
CA ALA A 224 -0.83 -39.25 68.00
C ALA A 224 -0.80 -37.84 67.37
N ALA A 225 -1.88 -37.44 66.70
CA ALA A 225 -2.12 -36.06 66.27
C ALA A 225 -2.61 -35.14 67.41
N ALA A 226 -2.87 -35.67 68.61
CA ALA A 226 -3.41 -34.92 69.75
C ALA A 226 -2.38 -34.10 70.55
N LEU A 227 -1.11 -34.01 70.12
CA LEU A 227 -0.10 -33.12 70.71
C LEU A 227 1.01 -32.70 69.71
N ASP A 228 0.71 -31.86 68.72
CA ASP A 228 1.75 -30.91 68.33
C ASP A 228 1.86 -29.86 69.46
N PRO A 229 3.01 -29.72 70.15
CA PRO A 229 3.18 -28.71 71.20
C PRO A 229 2.87 -27.29 70.71
N ASN A 230 2.99 -27.02 69.41
CA ASN A 230 2.62 -25.73 68.83
C ASN A 230 1.11 -25.53 68.73
N LEU A 231 0.33 -26.58 68.45
CA LEU A 231 -1.14 -26.49 68.38
C LEU A 231 -1.77 -26.26 69.75
N ARG A 232 -1.21 -26.85 70.81
CA ARG A 232 -1.64 -26.55 72.19
C ARG A 232 -1.39 -25.10 72.56
N ARG A 233 -0.20 -24.59 72.23
CA ARG A 233 0.16 -23.18 72.47
C ARG A 233 -0.79 -22.21 71.76
N LEU A 234 -1.18 -22.53 70.52
CA LEU A 234 -2.16 -21.76 69.75
C LEU A 234 -3.57 -21.85 70.33
N ALA A 235 -4.00 -23.02 70.79
CA ALA A 235 -5.30 -23.18 71.44
C ALA A 235 -5.38 -22.35 72.74
N ASP A 236 -4.33 -22.40 73.57
CA ASP A 236 -4.23 -21.61 74.80
C ASP A 236 -4.21 -20.09 74.51
N GLU A 237 -3.52 -19.67 73.44
CA GLU A 237 -3.46 -18.26 73.01
C GLU A 237 -4.81 -17.74 72.50
N VAL A 238 -5.54 -18.56 71.73
CA VAL A 238 -6.89 -18.21 71.26
C VAL A 238 -7.87 -18.11 72.44
N GLU A 239 -7.77 -19.00 73.42
CA GLU A 239 -8.63 -18.97 74.60
C GLU A 239 -8.32 -17.80 75.54
N ALA A 240 -7.04 -17.42 75.66
CA ALA A 240 -6.62 -16.21 76.36
C ALA A 240 -7.21 -14.95 75.72
N ARG A 241 -7.11 -14.81 74.39
CA ARG A 241 -7.72 -13.68 73.66
C ARG A 241 -9.23 -13.62 73.82
N ARG A 242 -9.91 -14.77 73.81
CA ARG A 242 -11.37 -14.83 74.02
C ARG A 242 -11.82 -14.33 75.38
N ARG A 243 -10.99 -14.45 76.42
CA ARG A 243 -11.25 -13.90 77.76
C ARG A 243 -10.94 -12.41 77.88
N GLU A 244 -10.11 -11.88 76.99
CA GLU A 244 -9.79 -10.45 76.92
C GLU A 244 -10.80 -9.67 76.06
N GLU A 245 -11.39 -10.32 75.05
CA GLU A 245 -12.36 -9.72 74.13
C GLU A 245 -13.85 -9.89 74.54
N GLY A 246 -14.13 -10.67 75.59
CA GLY A 246 -15.49 -10.90 76.13
C GLY A 246 -15.66 -10.33 77.53
#